data_AF-A0A1M5HHR7-F1
#
_entry.id   AF-A0A1M5HHR7-F1
#
_cell.length_a   1.000
_cell.length_b   1.000
_cell.length_c   1.000
_cell.angle_alpha   90.00
_cell.angle_beta   90.00
_cell.angle_gamma   90.00
#
_symmetry.space_group_name_H-M   'P 1'
#
loop_
_entity.id
_entity.type
_entity.pdbx_description
1 polymer ?
#
loop_
_entity_poly.entity_id
_entity_poly.type
_entity_poly.pdbx_seq_one_letter_code
_entity_poly.pdbx_strand_id
1 'polypeptide(L)' 'MTTEAPKPQPEQDKETRLFIETLEKTGQIVDVDEHQDTSQLPAHVTHVRYPDGTIKRIRFTGPGRQ' A
#
# COMPACT_ATOMS: atom_id res chain seq x y z
N MET A 1 9.02 -20.04 25.20
CA MET A 1 8.66 -18.89 24.36
C MET A 1 7.98 -19.47 23.14
N THR A 2 6.64 -19.53 23.13
CA THR A 2 5.87 -20.14 22.04
C THR A 2 5.77 -19.17 20.88
N THR A 3 6.40 -19.53 19.76
CA THR A 3 6.19 -18.91 18.45
C THR A 3 4.77 -19.23 18.01
N GLU A 4 3.85 -18.27 18.16
CA GLU A 4 2.49 -18.40 17.64
C GLU A 4 2.55 -18.34 16.11
N ALA A 5 2.31 -19.48 15.46
CA ALA A 5 2.12 -19.54 14.02
C ALA A 5 0.92 -18.64 13.63
N PRO A 6 1.03 -17.78 12.61
CA PRO A 6 -0.07 -16.90 12.20
C PRO A 6 -1.23 -17.79 11.71
N LYS A 7 -2.28 -17.90 12.53
CA LYS A 7 -3.57 -18.43 12.09
C LYS A 7 -4.08 -17.54 10.96
N PRO A 8 -4.79 -18.09 9.95
CA PRO A 8 -5.55 -17.27 9.02
C PRO A 8 -6.63 -16.53 9.82
N GLN A 9 -6.41 -15.25 10.08
CA GLN A 9 -7.30 -14.41 10.88
C GLN A 9 -8.31 -13.74 9.95
N PRO A 10 -9.55 -14.23 9.81
CA PRO A 10 -10.58 -13.56 8.99
C PRO A 10 -10.90 -12.14 9.48
N GLU A 11 -10.53 -11.79 10.71
CA GLU A 11 -10.57 -10.42 11.22
C GLU A 11 -9.46 -9.55 10.60
N GLN A 12 -8.26 -10.08 10.41
CA GLN A 12 -7.15 -9.39 9.75
C GLN A 12 -7.46 -9.12 8.27
N ASP A 13 -8.18 -10.02 7.60
CA ASP A 13 -8.70 -9.77 6.24
C ASP A 13 -9.70 -8.60 6.20
N LYS A 14 -10.57 -8.48 7.23
CA LYS A 14 -11.51 -7.36 7.32
C LYS A 14 -10.79 -6.04 7.58
N GLU A 15 -9.83 -6.02 8.50
CA GLU A 15 -9.01 -4.84 8.78
C GLU A 15 -8.23 -4.41 7.55
N THR A 16 -7.65 -5.36 6.82
CA THR A 16 -6.93 -5.09 5.58
C THR A 16 -7.85 -4.49 4.51
N ARG A 17 -9.07 -5.01 4.35
CA ARG A 17 -10.07 -4.46 3.42
C ARG A 17 -10.47 -3.04 3.79
N LEU A 18 -10.78 -2.79 5.07
CA LEU A 18 -11.15 -1.46 5.55
C LEU A 18 -10.00 -0.45 5.40
N PHE A 19 -8.77 -0.91 5.62
CA PHE A 19 -7.57 -0.11 5.39
C PHE A 19 -7.44 0.28 3.91
N ILE A 20 -7.54 -0.68 2.99
CA ILE A 20 -7.48 -0.44 1.54
C ILE A 20 -8.61 0.50 1.10
N GLU A 21 -9.84 0.27 1.56
CA GLU A 21 -10.99 1.12 1.25
C GLU A 21 -10.77 2.57 1.73
N THR A 22 -10.16 2.74 2.90
CA THR A 22 -9.80 4.06 3.43
C THR A 22 -8.77 4.74 2.54
N LEU A 23 -7.75 4.01 2.07
CA LEU A 23 -6.75 4.55 1.14
C LEU A 23 -7.40 5.00 -0.19
N GLU A 24 -8.34 4.22 -0.72
CA GLU A 24 -9.08 4.56 -1.95
C GLU A 24 -9.93 5.81 -1.74
N LYS A 25 -10.69 5.87 -0.64
CA LYS A 25 -11.53 7.03 -0.31
C LYS A 25 -10.73 8.33 -0.09
N THR A 26 -9.52 8.21 0.44
CA THR A 26 -8.64 9.35 0.72
C THR A 26 -7.71 9.71 -0.45
N GLY A 27 -7.72 8.93 -1.53
CA GLY A 27 -6.80 9.10 -2.66
C GLY A 27 -5.34 8.79 -2.34
N GLN A 28 -5.07 8.09 -1.23
CA GLN A 28 -3.72 7.72 -0.81
C GLN A 28 -3.18 6.47 -1.53
N ILE A 29 -4.04 5.80 -2.32
CA ILE A 29 -3.68 4.70 -3.22
C ILE A 29 -4.09 5.04 -4.65
N VAL A 30 -3.25 4.66 -5.61
CA VAL A 30 -3.50 4.83 -7.04
C VAL A 30 -3.15 3.55 -7.78
N ASP A 31 -3.87 3.27 -8.87
CA ASP A 31 -3.53 2.20 -9.79
C ASP A 31 -2.35 2.62 -10.67
N VAL A 32 -1.36 1.75 -10.79
CA VAL A 32 -0.13 2.00 -11.56
C VAL A 32 0.22 0.84 -12.46
N ASP A 33 0.87 1.14 -13.58
CA ASP A 33 1.52 0.13 -14.41
C ASP A 33 2.83 -0.37 -13.78
N GLU A 34 3.28 -1.56 -14.19
CA GLU A 34 4.55 -2.16 -13.70
C GLU A 34 5.76 -1.25 -13.96
N HIS A 35 5.71 -0.44 -15.02
CA HIS A 35 6.77 0.47 -15.42
C HIS A 35 6.50 1.94 -15.05
N GLN A 36 5.43 2.24 -14.32
CA GLN A 36 5.14 3.63 -13.96
C GLN A 36 6.13 4.13 -12.91
N ASP A 37 6.67 5.32 -13.15
CA ASP A 37 7.55 5.97 -12.18
C ASP A 37 6.72 6.47 -10.98
N THR A 38 6.83 5.74 -9.87
CA THR A 38 6.11 6.06 -8.63
C THR A 38 6.70 7.27 -7.88
N SER A 39 7.86 7.77 -8.30
CA SER A 39 8.51 8.96 -7.70
C SER A 39 7.82 10.25 -8.11
N GLN A 40 7.08 10.25 -9.22
CA GLN A 40 6.32 11.39 -9.71
C GLN A 40 4.89 11.44 -9.14
N LEU A 41 4.52 10.50 -8.29
CA LEU A 41 3.20 10.47 -7.68
C LEU A 41 3.02 11.63 -6.68
N PRO A 42 1.78 12.12 -6.51
CA PRO A 42 1.50 13.18 -5.55
C PRO A 42 1.97 12.83 -4.13
N ALA A 43 2.38 13.84 -3.36
CA ALA A 43 2.88 13.66 -1.99
C ALA A 43 1.92 12.97 -1.01
N HIS A 44 0.62 13.01 -1.30
CA HIS A 44 -0.40 12.32 -0.51
C HIS A 44 -0.54 10.83 -0.85
N VAL A 45 -0.01 10.38 -2.00
CA VAL A 45 -0.05 8.97 -2.38
C VAL A 45 1.03 8.22 -1.61
N THR A 46 0.59 7.22 -0.86
CA THR A 46 1.46 6.38 -0.01
C THR A 46 1.46 4.92 -0.45
N HIS A 47 0.50 4.52 -1.27
CA HIS A 47 0.36 3.16 -1.77
C HIS A 47 0.09 3.16 -3.27
N VAL A 48 0.47 2.09 -3.93
CA VAL A 48 0.16 1.85 -5.34
C VAL A 48 -0.43 0.45 -5.49
N ARG A 49 -1.41 0.30 -6.38
CA ARG A 49 -1.97 -0.98 -6.79
C ARG A 49 -1.48 -1.31 -8.20
N TYR A 50 -0.86 -2.47 -8.35
CA TYR A 50 -0.42 -2.99 -9.63
C TYR A 50 -1.54 -3.82 -10.30
N PRO A 51 -1.48 -4.04 -11.63
CA PRO A 51 -2.49 -4.81 -12.36
C PRO A 51 -2.58 -6.28 -11.93
N ASP A 52 -1.55 -6.84 -11.27
CA ASP A 52 -1.61 -8.18 -10.68
C ASP A 52 -2.45 -8.23 -9.37
N GLY A 53 -2.90 -7.06 -8.89
CA GLY A 53 -3.60 -6.91 -7.62
C GLY A 53 -2.69 -6.68 -6.42
N THR A 54 -1.36 -6.69 -6.61
CA THR A 54 -0.42 -6.37 -5.53
C THR A 54 -0.55 -4.91 -5.12
N ILE A 55 -0.70 -4.67 -3.83
CA ILE A 55 -0.63 -3.33 -3.24
C ILE A 55 0.72 -3.18 -2.55
N LYS A 56 1.50 -2.19 -2.99
CA LYS A 56 2.77 -1.83 -2.33
C LYS A 56 2.68 -0.46 -1.70
N ARG A 57 3.20 -0.35 -0.50
CA ARG A 57 3.47 0.95 0.13
C ARG A 57 4.71 1.56 -0.51
N ILE A 58 4.54 2.73 -1.13
CA ILE A 58 5.66 3.54 -1.57
C ILE A 58 6.05 4.45 -0.39
N ARG A 59 7.31 4.38 0.05
CA ARG A 59 7.83 5.44 0.92
C ARG A 59 8.15 6.60 0.02
N PHE A 60 7.70 7.79 0.41
CA PHE A 60 8.30 9.02 -0.08
C PHE A 60 9.79 8.98 0.31
N THR A 61 10.64 8.46 -0.56
CA THR A 61 12.00 8.99 -0.67
C THR A 61 11.81 10.37 -1.25
N GLY A 62 11.44 11.34 -0.39
CA GLY A 62 11.65 12.74 -0.73
C GLY A 62 13.09 12.88 -1.23
N PRO A 63 13.38 13.80 -2.16
CA PRO A 63 14.73 13.97 -2.67
C PRO A 63 15.64 14.10 -1.45
N GLY A 64 16.47 13.08 -1.23
CA GLY A 64 17.48 13.12 -0.19
C GLY A 64 18.29 14.36 -0.50
N ARG A 65 18.13 15.40 0.32
CA ARG A 65 19.09 16.50 0.35
C ARG A 65 20.40 15.86 0.78
N GLN A 66 21.21 15.50 -0.20
CA GLN A 66 22.65 15.29 -0.05
C GLN A 66 23.33 16.66 0.00
#